data_AF-A0A7C6VE07-F1
#
_entry.id   AF-A0A7C6VE07-F1
#
_cell.length_a   1.000
_cell.length_b   1.000
_cell.length_c   1.000
_cell.angle_alpha   90.00
_cell.angle_beta   90.00
_cell.angle_gamma   90.00
#
_symmetry.space_group_name_H-M   'P 1'
#
loop_
_entity.id
_entity.type
_entity.pdbx_description
1 polymer ?
#
loop_
_entity_poly.entity_id
_entity_poly.type
_entity_poly.pdbx_seq_one_letter_code
_entity_poly.pdbx_strand_id
1 'polypeptide(L)'
;MAEERIRKKIRLKFRFDYRGTVRPGRFLFWGGKSTERIAEETREQQIALLCNVPMQGVTIEEVDLSHDIYRIYDEELGTEVAFAPAEVVVDLDSLEEAIGFIMREEFRKVEVLEPGEFDLTRYQLERLLFKFNSELRSFLYSLQNSRRR
;
A
#
# COMPACT_ATOMS: atom_id res chain seq x y z
N MET A 1 -30.12 -27.06 9.78
CA MET A 1 -28.64 -27.06 9.74
C MET A 1 -28.25 -25.86 8.92
N ALA A 2 -27.68 -24.84 9.55
CA ALA A 2 -27.29 -23.63 8.85
C ALA A 2 -26.13 -24.02 7.92
N GLU A 3 -26.35 -23.93 6.61
CA GLU A 3 -25.25 -23.89 5.65
C GLU A 3 -24.37 -22.71 6.08
N GLU A 4 -23.23 -23.03 6.69
CA GLU A 4 -22.14 -22.10 6.84
C GLU A 4 -21.70 -21.74 5.43
N ARG A 5 -22.29 -20.68 4.88
CA ARG A 5 -21.87 -20.09 3.62
C ARG A 5 -20.44 -19.64 3.83
N ILE A 6 -19.49 -20.50 3.48
CA ILE A 6 -18.09 -20.12 3.34
C ILE A 6 -18.09 -18.98 2.33
N ARG A 7 -18.05 -17.74 2.80
CA ARG A 7 -17.76 -16.61 1.93
C ARG A 7 -16.37 -16.87 1.38
N LYS A 8 -16.29 -17.11 0.07
CA LYS A 8 -15.00 -17.17 -0.60
C LYS A 8 -14.31 -15.83 -0.34
N LYS A 9 -13.13 -15.89 0.27
CA LYS A 9 -12.28 -14.72 0.47
C LYS A 9 -11.87 -14.17 -0.90
N ILE A 10 -11.61 -12.87 -0.96
CA ILE A 10 -11.12 -12.19 -2.16
C ILE A 10 -9.61 -12.15 -2.06
N ARG A 11 -8.92 -12.85 -2.97
CA ARG A 11 -7.47 -12.88 -3.03
C ARG A 11 -6.96 -11.81 -4.00
N LEU A 12 -6.25 -10.84 -3.46
CA LEU A 12 -5.67 -9.74 -4.21
C LEU A 12 -4.14 -9.73 -4.09
N LYS A 13 -3.47 -9.33 -5.16
CA LYS A 13 -2.04 -9.05 -5.17
C LYS A 13 -1.82 -7.56 -5.33
N PHE A 14 -1.20 -6.93 -4.34
CA PHE A 14 -0.85 -5.51 -4.35
C PHE A 14 0.61 -5.33 -4.69
N ARG A 15 0.93 -4.30 -5.48
CA ARG A 15 2.31 -3.83 -5.65
C ARG A 15 2.49 -2.46 -5.01
N PHE A 16 3.55 -2.32 -4.24
CA PHE A 16 4.01 -1.09 -3.62
C PHE A 16 5.43 -0.79 -4.07
N ASP A 17 5.69 0.46 -4.48
CA ASP A 17 7.04 0.90 -4.84
C ASP A 17 7.46 2.02 -3.89
N TYR A 18 8.34 1.67 -2.94
CA TYR A 18 8.78 2.54 -1.85
C TYR A 18 9.88 3.49 -2.30
N ARG A 19 9.70 4.78 -2.05
CA ARG A 19 10.60 5.85 -2.52
C ARG A 19 11.77 6.07 -1.55
N GLY A 20 12.99 6.11 -2.08
CA GLY A 20 14.16 6.61 -1.36
C GLY A 20 14.21 8.15 -1.41
N THR A 21 13.78 8.84 -0.36
CA THR A 21 13.85 10.31 -0.30
C THR A 21 15.08 10.78 0.48
N VAL A 22 15.89 11.64 -0.14
CA VAL A 22 16.94 12.38 0.58
C VAL A 22 16.33 13.69 1.06
N ARG A 23 16.11 13.84 2.37
CA ARG A 23 15.63 15.12 2.91
C ARG A 23 16.70 16.21 2.69
N PRO A 24 16.34 17.38 2.12
CA PRO A 24 17.28 18.50 2.02
C PRO A 24 17.81 18.86 3.42
N GLY A 25 19.14 18.99 3.54
CA GLY A 25 19.80 19.44 4.79
C GLY A 25 20.31 18.34 5.74
N ARG A 26 20.06 17.05 5.48
CA ARG A 26 20.54 15.95 6.35
C ARG A 26 21.86 15.29 5.93
N PHE A 27 22.51 15.79 4.87
CA PHE A 27 23.77 15.29 4.33
C PHE A 27 24.95 15.35 5.32
N LEU A 28 24.87 16.13 6.40
CA LEU A 28 25.97 16.33 7.35
C LEU A 28 26.06 15.28 8.48
N PHE A 29 25.04 14.41 8.67
CA PHE A 29 25.00 13.49 9.82
C PHE A 29 24.82 12.00 9.47
N TRP A 30 24.52 11.68 8.21
CA TRP A 30 24.30 10.32 7.73
C TRP A 30 25.29 10.02 6.62
N GLY A 31 26.47 9.51 6.97
CA GLY A 31 27.48 9.14 5.98
C GLY A 31 26.91 8.28 4.85
N GLY A 32 26.77 8.87 3.65
CA GLY A 32 26.80 8.17 2.37
C GLY A 32 25.73 7.11 2.04
N LYS A 33 24.60 6.99 2.75
CA LYS A 33 23.56 6.05 2.31
C LYS A 33 22.98 6.50 0.96
N SER A 34 23.05 5.63 -0.04
CA SER A 34 22.48 5.88 -1.35
C SER A 34 20.94 5.88 -1.29
N THR A 35 20.30 6.53 -2.26
CA THR A 35 18.83 6.54 -2.40
C THR A 35 18.24 5.14 -2.50
N GLU A 36 18.96 4.19 -3.10
CA GLU A 36 18.55 2.78 -3.17
C GLU A 36 18.48 2.17 -1.78
N ARG A 37 19.52 2.36 -0.98
CA ARG A 37 19.56 1.80 0.36
C ARG A 37 18.47 2.41 1.25
N ILE A 38 18.17 3.69 1.07
CA ILE A 38 17.05 4.34 1.77
C ILE A 38 15.71 3.75 1.32
N ALA A 39 15.51 3.55 0.01
CA ALA A 39 14.31 2.93 -0.53
C ALA A 39 14.12 1.50 0.01
N GLU A 40 15.20 0.72 0.03
CA GLU A 40 15.24 -0.64 0.55
C GLU A 40 14.89 -0.70 2.04
N GLU A 41 15.57 0.10 2.88
CA GLU A 41 15.30 0.15 4.31
C GLU A 41 13.85 0.62 4.59
N THR A 42 13.32 1.53 3.77
CA THR A 42 11.92 1.98 3.87
C THR A 42 10.94 0.85 3.53
N ARG A 43 11.19 0.11 2.43
CA ARG A 43 10.41 -1.07 2.03
C ARG A 43 10.39 -2.10 3.16
N GLU A 44 11.56 -2.47 3.69
CA GLU A 44 11.67 -3.46 4.76
C GLU A 44 10.87 -3.06 6.00
N GLN A 45 11.00 -1.80 6.44
CA GLN A 45 10.26 -1.29 7.60
C GLN A 45 8.75 -1.30 7.38
N GLN A 46 8.28 -0.81 6.23
CA GLN A 46 6.85 -0.72 5.93
C GLN A 46 6.22 -2.10 5.74
N ILE A 47 6.91 -3.02 5.07
CA ILE A 47 6.47 -4.41 4.91
C ILE A 47 6.45 -5.13 6.25
N ALA A 48 7.46 -4.92 7.11
CA ALA A 48 7.46 -5.49 8.45
C ALA A 48 6.25 -5.00 9.28
N LEU A 49 5.91 -3.70 9.20
CA LEU A 49 4.70 -3.18 9.85
C LEU A 49 3.43 -3.80 9.27
N LEU A 50 3.34 -3.90 7.94
CA LEU A 50 2.18 -4.48 7.27
C LEU A 50 1.93 -5.94 7.68
N CYS A 51 3.00 -6.73 7.86
CA CYS A 51 2.90 -8.14 8.22
C CYS A 51 2.64 -8.37 9.71
N ASN A 52 3.12 -7.48 10.58
CA ASN A 52 3.06 -7.67 12.03
C ASN A 52 1.88 -6.94 12.69
N VAL A 53 1.23 -6.00 12.00
CA VAL A 53 0.06 -5.27 12.52
C VAL A 53 -1.22 -5.98 12.08
N PRO A 54 -2.02 -6.55 13.01
CA PRO A 54 -3.25 -7.23 12.65
C PRO A 54 -4.27 -6.24 12.07
N MET A 55 -4.83 -6.60 10.92
CA MET A 55 -5.89 -5.85 10.26
C MET A 55 -7.15 -6.73 10.20
N GLN A 56 -8.27 -6.19 10.66
CA GLN A 56 -9.54 -6.92 10.65
C GLN A 56 -9.93 -7.27 9.21
N GLY A 57 -10.30 -8.53 8.98
CA GLY A 57 -10.76 -9.01 7.68
C GLY A 57 -9.67 -9.12 6.62
N VAL A 58 -8.39 -9.09 7.02
CA VAL A 58 -7.22 -9.21 6.14
C VAL A 58 -6.34 -10.35 6.63
N THR A 59 -5.94 -11.22 5.71
CA THR A 59 -4.88 -12.22 5.93
C THR A 59 -3.75 -11.96 4.93
N ILE A 60 -2.52 -11.78 5.40
CA ILE A 60 -1.35 -11.70 4.53
C ILE A 60 -0.91 -13.14 4.22
N GLU A 61 -0.91 -13.51 2.94
CA GLU A 61 -0.58 -14.87 2.50
C GLU A 61 0.87 -14.95 2.01
N GLU A 62 1.29 -13.99 1.20
CA GLU A 62 2.63 -13.99 0.58
C GLU A 62 3.17 -12.57 0.48
N VAL A 63 4.49 -12.46 0.60
CA VAL A 63 5.23 -11.21 0.38
C VAL A 63 6.43 -11.52 -0.50
N ASP A 64 6.49 -10.89 -1.67
CA ASP A 64 7.60 -10.95 -2.60
C ASP A 64 8.39 -9.63 -2.59
N LEU A 65 9.69 -9.75 -2.33
CA LEU A 65 10.66 -8.68 -2.21
C LEU A 65 11.82 -8.84 -3.21
N SER A 66 11.73 -9.79 -4.16
CA SER A 66 12.84 -10.14 -5.06
C SER A 66 12.98 -9.19 -6.25
N HIS A 67 12.10 -8.21 -6.38
CA HIS A 67 12.15 -7.25 -7.48
C HIS A 67 13.32 -6.28 -7.29
N ASP A 68 14.06 -6.04 -8.38
CA ASP A 68 15.20 -5.13 -8.35
C ASP A 68 14.77 -3.68 -8.05
N ILE A 69 15.61 -2.99 -7.28
CA ILE A 69 15.49 -1.55 -7.04
C ILE A 69 15.79 -0.82 -8.35
N TYR A 70 14.92 0.09 -8.75
CA TYR A 70 15.08 0.86 -9.97
C TYR A 70 15.16 2.36 -9.68
N ARG A 71 15.68 3.12 -10.64
CA ARG A 71 15.79 4.59 -10.56
C ARG A 71 14.94 5.24 -11.64
N ILE A 72 14.31 6.35 -11.29
CA ILE A 72 13.67 7.25 -12.24
C ILE A 72 14.25 8.65 -12.04
N TYR A 73 14.55 9.33 -13.14
CA TYR A 73 14.90 10.74 -13.11
C TYR A 73 13.64 11.56 -12.85
N ASP A 74 13.61 12.26 -11.72
CA ASP A 74 12.52 13.16 -11.35
C ASP A 74 12.83 14.56 -11.91
N GLU A 75 12.11 14.97 -12.96
CA GLU A 75 12.31 16.25 -13.62
C GLU A 75 12.03 17.45 -12.72
N GLU A 76 11.10 17.32 -11.77
CA GLU A 76 10.73 18.38 -10.83
C GLU A 76 11.83 18.60 -9.79
N LEU A 77 12.45 17.51 -9.32
CA LEU A 77 13.56 17.56 -8.36
C LEU A 77 14.94 17.68 -9.01
N GLY A 78 15.04 17.47 -10.33
CA GLY A 78 16.30 17.47 -11.08
C GLY A 78 17.29 16.38 -10.68
N THR A 79 16.81 15.26 -10.11
CA THR A 79 17.66 14.20 -9.54
C THR A 79 17.11 12.80 -9.79
N GLU A 80 17.97 11.78 -9.75
CA GLU A 80 17.54 10.39 -9.73
C GLU A 80 16.93 10.01 -8.39
N VAL A 81 15.80 9.30 -8.45
CA VAL A 81 15.05 8.80 -7.30
C VAL A 81 14.97 7.28 -7.41
N ALA A 82 15.40 6.59 -6.36
CA ALA A 82 15.31 5.13 -6.31
C ALA A 82 13.96 4.68 -5.73
N PHE A 83 13.47 3.54 -6.23
CA PHE A 83 12.26 2.88 -5.79
C PHE A 83 12.52 1.39 -5.54
N ALA A 84 12.11 0.90 -4.37
CA ALA A 84 12.21 -0.50 -3.98
C ALA A 84 10.81 -1.15 -4.04
N PRO A 85 10.56 -2.07 -4.99
CA PRO A 85 9.24 -2.71 -5.13
C PRO A 85 9.01 -3.80 -4.10
N ALA A 86 7.75 -4.00 -3.72
CA ALA A 86 7.26 -5.15 -2.98
C ALA A 86 5.89 -5.58 -3.54
N GLU A 87 5.66 -6.88 -3.62
CA GLU A 87 4.35 -7.43 -3.94
C GLU A 87 3.81 -8.21 -2.73
N VAL A 88 2.52 -8.02 -2.44
CA VAL A 88 1.87 -8.61 -1.26
C VAL A 88 0.57 -9.26 -1.70
N VAL A 89 0.45 -10.57 -1.47
CA VAL A 89 -0.79 -11.33 -1.69
C VAL A 89 -1.56 -11.36 -0.38
N VAL A 90 -2.83 -10.99 -0.45
CA VAL A 90 -3.72 -10.93 0.71
C VAL A 90 -5.06 -11.58 0.40
N ASP A 91 -5.61 -12.26 1.40
CA ASP A 91 -6.98 -12.72 1.41
C ASP A 91 -7.84 -11.75 2.23
N LEU A 92 -8.92 -11.25 1.63
CA LEU A 92 -9.83 -10.27 2.23
C LEU A 92 -11.22 -10.85 2.46
N ASP A 93 -11.83 -10.48 3.58
CA ASP A 93 -13.23 -10.81 3.88
C ASP A 93 -14.22 -9.98 3.04
N SER A 94 -13.82 -8.78 2.62
CA SER A 94 -14.57 -7.93 1.69
C SER A 94 -13.66 -6.98 0.89
N LEU A 95 -14.21 -6.31 -0.13
CA LEU A 95 -13.45 -5.31 -0.90
C LEU A 95 -13.18 -4.02 -0.13
N GLU A 96 -13.90 -3.77 0.96
CA GLU A 96 -13.75 -2.54 1.74
C GLU A 96 -12.38 -2.47 2.41
N GLU A 97 -11.85 -3.62 2.83
CA GLU A 97 -10.52 -3.76 3.40
C GLU A 97 -9.42 -3.41 2.37
N ALA A 98 -9.65 -3.64 1.07
CA ALA A 98 -8.71 -3.30 0.01
C ALA A 98 -8.42 -1.79 -0.08
N ILE A 99 -9.38 -0.94 0.30
CA ILE A 99 -9.22 0.52 0.24
C ILE A 99 -8.01 0.97 1.09
N GLY A 100 -7.77 0.35 2.24
CA GLY A 100 -6.63 0.69 3.10
C GLY A 100 -5.27 0.41 2.46
N PHE A 101 -5.20 -0.55 1.54
CA PHE A 101 -4.00 -0.83 0.74
C PHE A 101 -3.87 0.15 -0.42
N ILE A 102 -4.96 0.41 -1.14
CA ILE A 102 -4.98 1.28 -2.33
C ILE A 102 -4.65 2.73 -1.98
N MET A 103 -5.04 3.20 -0.80
CA MET A 103 -4.83 4.58 -0.36
C MET A 103 -3.39 4.88 0.10
N ARG A 104 -2.49 3.88 0.15
CA ARG A 104 -1.08 4.09 0.52
C ARG A 104 -0.35 4.86 -0.57
N GLU A 105 0.56 5.75 -0.19
CA GLU A 105 1.34 6.56 -1.15
C GLU A 105 2.15 5.69 -2.10
N GLU A 106 2.63 4.55 -1.62
CA GLU A 106 3.49 3.63 -2.37
C GLU A 106 2.71 2.71 -3.30
N PHE A 107 1.37 2.70 -3.23
CA PHE A 107 0.52 1.84 -4.06
C PHE A 107 0.74 2.11 -5.56
N ARG A 108 0.92 1.03 -6.34
CA ARG A 108 1.10 1.10 -7.80
C ARG A 108 0.05 0.36 -8.58
N LYS A 109 -0.24 -0.88 -8.20
CA LYS A 109 -1.26 -1.70 -8.87
C LYS A 109 -1.87 -2.70 -7.90
N VAL A 110 -3.06 -3.16 -8.27
CA VAL A 110 -3.74 -4.30 -7.67
C VAL A 110 -4.14 -5.28 -8.77
N GLU A 111 -3.95 -6.56 -8.53
CA GLU A 111 -4.40 -7.65 -9.38
C GLU A 111 -5.36 -8.53 -8.58
N VAL A 112 -6.47 -8.91 -9.20
CA VAL A 112 -7.41 -9.89 -8.61
C VAL A 112 -6.90 -11.28 -8.99
N LEU A 113 -6.52 -12.08 -7.99
CA LEU A 113 -6.11 -13.46 -8.21
C LEU A 113 -7.32 -14.38 -8.16
N GLU A 114 -8.16 -14.21 -7.13
CA GLU A 114 -9.39 -14.97 -6.96
C GLU A 114 -10.48 -14.15 -6.25
N PRO A 115 -11.77 -14.39 -6.54
CA PRO A 115 -12.27 -15.15 -7.69
C PRO A 115 -12.11 -14.36 -9.01
N GLY A 116 -12.15 -15.05 -10.15
CA GLY A 116 -12.10 -14.38 -11.47
C GLY A 116 -13.30 -13.46 -11.75
N GLU A 117 -14.43 -13.72 -11.10
CA GLU A 117 -15.63 -12.88 -11.13
C GLU A 117 -16.20 -12.77 -9.72
N PHE A 118 -16.74 -11.60 -9.35
CA PHE A 118 -17.41 -11.38 -8.08
C PHE A 118 -18.64 -10.50 -8.26
N ASP A 119 -19.70 -10.79 -7.51
CA ASP A 119 -20.89 -9.96 -7.44
C ASP A 119 -20.88 -9.11 -6.16
N LEU A 120 -21.24 -7.84 -6.29
CA LEU A 120 -21.48 -6.97 -5.14
C LEU A 120 -22.97 -6.77 -4.93
N THR A 121 -23.43 -7.09 -3.72
CA THR A 121 -24.75 -6.67 -3.29
C THR A 121 -24.81 -5.15 -3.19
N ARG A 122 -26.02 -4.58 -3.30
CA ARG A 122 -26.26 -3.15 -3.09
C ARG A 122 -25.63 -2.63 -1.78
N TYR A 123 -25.78 -3.38 -0.69
CA TYR A 123 -25.23 -3.02 0.62
C TYR A 123 -23.69 -2.99 0.62
N GLN A 124 -23.04 -3.97 0.00
CA GLN A 124 -21.57 -4.00 -0.11
C GLN A 124 -21.05 -2.84 -0.96
N LEU A 125 -21.74 -2.51 -2.05
CA LEU A 125 -21.39 -1.35 -2.87
C LEU A 125 -21.54 -0.04 -2.09
N GLU A 126 -22.65 0.13 -1.36
CA GLU A 126 -22.89 1.31 -0.52
C GLU A 126 -21.80 1.47 0.55
N ARG A 127 -21.41 0.39 1.23
CA ARG A 127 -20.31 0.42 2.22
C ARG A 127 -18.95 0.72 1.59
N LEU A 128 -18.64 0.14 0.42
CA LEU A 128 -17.41 0.41 -0.31
C LEU A 128 -17.29 1.90 -0.67
N LEU A 129 -18.36 2.49 -1.23
CA LEU A 129 -18.42 3.91 -1.57
C LEU A 129 -18.27 4.80 -0.32
N PHE A 130 -18.92 4.43 0.79
CA PHE A 130 -18.80 5.14 2.05
C PHE A 130 -17.36 5.10 2.59
N LYS A 131 -16.73 3.91 2.63
CA LYS A 131 -15.36 3.73 3.09
C LYS A 131 -14.38 4.52 2.26
N PHE A 132 -14.51 4.47 0.93
CA PHE A 132 -13.69 5.26 0.01
C PHE A 132 -13.77 6.77 0.29
N ASN A 133 -14.99 7.32 0.38
CA ASN A 133 -15.17 8.74 0.69
C ASN A 133 -14.64 9.11 2.09
N SER A 134 -14.78 8.21 3.08
CA SER A 134 -14.22 8.42 4.42
C SER A 134 -12.70 8.53 4.40
N GLU A 135 -12.02 7.63 3.69
CA GLU A 135 -10.55 7.67 3.55
C GLU A 135 -10.09 8.90 2.78
N LEU A 136 -10.78 9.26 1.69
CA LEU A 136 -10.50 10.50 0.95
C LEU A 136 -10.63 11.74 1.84
N ARG A 137 -11.69 11.85 2.65
CA ARG A 137 -11.85 12.97 3.58
C ARG A 137 -10.73 13.00 4.60
N SER A 138 -10.41 11.85 5.21
CA SER A 138 -9.31 11.73 6.17
C SER A 138 -7.99 12.23 5.57
N PHE A 139 -7.69 11.79 4.34
CA PHE A 139 -6.54 12.24 3.58
C PHE A 139 -6.56 13.76 3.36
N LEU A 140 -7.66 14.32 2.85
CA LEU A 140 -7.80 15.77 2.65
C LEU A 140 -7.64 16.58 3.94
N TYR A 141 -8.19 16.10 5.06
CA TYR A 141 -8.03 16.73 6.36
C TYR A 141 -6.57 16.71 6.82
N SER A 142 -5.84 15.62 6.60
CA SER A 142 -4.40 15.56 6.92
C SER A 142 -3.60 16.58 6.10
N LEU A 143 -3.91 16.77 4.81
CA LEU A 143 -3.26 17.76 3.96
C LEU A 143 -3.54 19.20 4.42
N GLN A 144 -4.78 19.50 4.81
CA GLN A 144 -5.14 20.82 5.33
C GLN A 144 -4.40 21.15 6.62
N ASN A 145 -4.25 20.17 7.51
CA ASN A 145 -3.57 20.36 8.79
C ASN A 145 -2.04 20.45 8.63
N SER A 146 -1.46 19.74 7.66
CA SER A 146 -0.03 19.85 7.32
C SER A 146 0.35 21.22 6.75
N ARG A 147 -0.59 21.97 6.15
CA ARG A 147 -0.37 23.34 5.65
C ARG A 147 -0.50 24.43 6.72
N ARG A 148 -0.92 24.08 7.94
CA ARG A 148 -1.09 25.02 9.07
C ARG A 148 0.06 24.96 10.09
N ARG A 149 1.03 24.09 9.88
CA ARG A 149 2.28 24.00 10.66
C ARG A 149 3.44 24.48 9.82
#